data_AF-A0A496T743-F1
#
_entry.id   AF-A0A496T743-F1
#
_cell.length_a   1.000
_cell.length_b   1.000
_cell.length_c   1.000
_cell.angle_alpha   90.00
_cell.angle_beta   90.00
_cell.angle_gamma   90.00
#
_symmetry.space_group_name_H-M   'P 1'
#
loop_
_entity.id
_entity.type
_entity.pdbx_description
1 polymer ?
#
loop_
_entity_poly.entity_id
_entity_poly.type
_entity_poly.pdbx_seq_one_letter_code
_entity_poly.pdbx_strand_id
1 'polypeptide(L)' 'MSLELLLIIAFGGAFLTYLLGKISSGLRDFFAVFISLTLVAIIAFLYGQPLHKAFYSGFLGLPLVLRLNMLS' A
#
# COMPACT_ATOMS: atom_id res chain seq x y z
N MET A 1 -0.65 -12.41 3.12
CA MET A 1 -0.18 -11.01 3.30
C MET A 1 -1.11 -10.31 4.27
N SER A 2 -0.59 -9.53 5.23
CA SER A 2 -1.44 -8.70 6.10
C SER A 2 -1.82 -7.40 5.37
N LEU A 3 -3.07 -6.93 5.47
CA LEU A 3 -3.50 -5.64 4.88
C LEU A 3 -2.66 -4.46 5.39
N GLU A 4 -2.12 -4.58 6.61
CA GLU A 4 -1.19 -3.63 7.21
C GLU A 4 0.11 -3.50 6.39
N LEU A 5 0.68 -4.62 5.97
CA LEU A 5 1.88 -4.63 5.14
C LEU A 5 1.62 -3.99 3.78
N LEU A 6 0.42 -4.19 3.21
CA LEU A 6 0.03 -3.55 1.96
C LEU A 6 0.02 -2.02 2.10
N LEU A 7 -0.57 -1.49 3.19
CA LEU A 7 -0.56 -0.06 3.47
C LEU A 7 0.85 0.48 3.73
N ILE A 8 1.68 -0.25 4.48
CA ILE A 8 3.07 0.15 4.74
C ILE A 8 3.86 0.21 3.42
N ILE A 9 3.67 -0.76 2.52
CA ILE A 9 4.31 -0.76 1.20
C ILE A 9 3.79 0.40 0.35
N ALA A 10 2.49 0.67 0.35
CA ALA A 10 1.90 1.76 -0.43
C ALA A 10 2.38 3.14 0.06
N PHE A 11 2.17 3.45 1.34
CA PHE A 11 2.54 4.75 1.91
C PHE A 11 4.05 4.90 2.06
N GLY A 12 4.75 3.85 2.50
CA GLY A 12 6.20 3.83 2.60
C GLY A 12 6.86 3.93 1.24
N GLY A 13 6.33 3.25 0.22
CA GLY A 13 6.77 3.36 -1.16
C GLY A 13 6.61 4.79 -1.70
N ALA A 14 5.44 5.41 -1.51
CA ALA A 14 5.20 6.80 -1.91
C ALA A 14 6.14 7.78 -1.20
N PHE A 15 6.39 7.59 0.10
CA PHE A 15 7.35 8.38 0.86
C PHE A 15 8.78 8.22 0.33
N LEU A 16 9.19 6.99 0.02
CA LEU A 16 10.50 6.72 -0.58
C LEU A 16 10.62 7.40 -1.95
N THR A 17 9.61 7.25 -2.82
CA THR A 17 9.57 7.91 -4.13
C THR A 17 9.74 9.42 -4.01
N TYR A 18 9.10 10.05 -3.02
CA TYR A 18 9.27 11.48 -2.74
C TYR A 18 10.71 11.81 -2.31
N LEU A 19 11.28 11.05 -1.37
CA LEU A 19 12.63 11.30 -0.86
C LEU A 19 13.67 11.12 -1.98
N LEU A 20 13.55 10.07 -2.79
CA LEU A 20 14.41 9.81 -3.93
C LEU A 20 14.25 10.87 -5.02
N GLY A 21 13.06 11.43 -5.19
CA GLY A 21 12.82 12.54 -6.10
C GLY A 21 13.49 13.86 -5.70
N LYS A 22 13.90 14.02 -4.44
CA LYS A 22 14.78 15.12 -4.05
C LYS A 22 16.22 14.94 -4.53
N ILE A 23 16.64 13.70 -4.81
CA ILE A 23 17.99 13.37 -5.27
C ILE A 23 18.06 13.43 -6.80
N SER A 24 17.11 12.79 -7.49
CA SER A 24 17.06 12.75 -8.94
C SER A 24 15.66 12.42 -9.45
N SER A 25 15.27 13.06 -10.56
CA SER A 25 14.04 12.74 -11.27
C SER A 25 14.01 11.29 -11.78
N GLY A 26 15.14 10.75 -12.25
CA GLY A 26 15.20 9.38 -12.77
C GLY A 26 14.94 8.32 -11.69
N LEU A 27 15.46 8.53 -10.48
CA LEU A 27 15.23 7.64 -9.33
C LEU A 27 13.77 7.69 -8.88
N ARG A 28 13.15 8.88 -8.86
CA ARG A 28 11.72 9.05 -8.59
C ARG A 28 10.88 8.24 -9.57
N ASP A 29 11.12 8.42 -10.86
CA ASP A 29 10.28 7.84 -11.90
C ASP A 29 10.38 6.31 -11.90
N PHE A 30 11.60 5.77 -11.76
CA PHE A 30 11.81 4.33 -11.60
C PHE A 30 11.08 3.76 -10.37
N PHE A 31 11.25 4.39 -9.21
CA PHE A 31 10.60 3.89 -7.98
C PHE A 31 9.07 4.04 -8.02
N ALA A 32 8.54 5.12 -8.60
CA ALA A 32 7.10 5.31 -8.75
C ALA A 32 6.49 4.16 -9.56
N VAL A 33 7.11 3.80 -10.68
CA VAL A 33 6.66 2.68 -11.52
C VAL A 33 6.84 1.35 -10.80
N PHE A 34 7.98 1.13 -10.16
CA PHE A 34 8.27 -0.11 -9.43
C PHE A 34 7.28 -0.38 -8.28
N ILE A 35 6.98 0.63 -7.46
CA ILE A 35 6.01 0.51 -6.36
C ILE A 35 4.61 0.26 -6.91
N SER A 36 4.22 0.95 -7.99
CA SER A 36 2.92 0.75 -8.64
C SER A 36 2.75 -0.67 -9.18
N LEU A 37 3.75 -1.19 -9.89
CA LEU A 37 3.77 -2.58 -10.38
C LEU A 37 3.69 -3.59 -9.24
N THR A 38 4.46 -3.35 -8.16
CA THR A 38 4.44 -4.20 -6.97
C THR A 38 3.06 -4.24 -6.33
N LEU A 39 2.41 -3.08 -6.17
CA LEU A 39 1.04 -3.00 -5.63
C LEU A 39 0.03 -3.72 -6.51
N VAL A 40 0.10 -3.54 -7.84
CA VAL A 40 -0.78 -4.25 -8.78
C VAL A 40 -0.61 -5.77 -8.66
N ALA A 41 0.62 -6.26 -8.59
CA ALA A 41 0.89 -7.69 -8.43
C ALA A 41 0.34 -8.23 -7.09
N ILE A 42 0.50 -7.48 -5.99
CA ILE A 42 -0.03 -7.85 -4.68
C ILE A 42 -1.57 -7.87 -4.70
N ILE A 43 -2.22 -6.85 -5.26
CA ILE A 43 -3.69 -6.78 -5.34
C ILE A 43 -4.23 -7.91 -6.22
N ALA A 44 -3.61 -8.17 -7.38
CA ALA A 44 -3.98 -9.27 -8.26
C ALA A 44 -3.84 -10.63 -7.56
N PHE A 45 -2.80 -10.83 -6.75
CA PHE A 45 -2.62 -12.04 -5.96
C PHE A 45 -3.67 -12.20 -4.85
N LEU A 46 -4.12 -11.09 -4.26
CA LEU A 46 -5.15 -11.09 -3.20
C LEU A 46 -6.58 -11.12 -3.75
N TYR A 47 -6.76 -11.00 -5.07
CA TYR A 47 -8.07 -10.96 -5.68
C TYR A 47 -8.87 -12.24 -5.39
N GLY A 48 -10.13 -12.08 -5.00
CA GLY A 48 -11.02 -13.19 -4.62
C GLY A 48 -10.78 -13.78 -3.23
N GLN A 49 -9.76 -13.33 -2.49
CA GLN A 49 -9.58 -13.73 -1.09
C GLN A 49 -10.35 -12.79 -0.15
N PRO A 50 -11.37 -13.27 0.60
CA PRO A 50 -12.08 -12.44 1.57
C PRO A 50 -11.16 -12.16 2.76
N LEU A 51 -10.51 -11.00 2.72
CA LEU A 51 -9.64 -10.51 3.78
C LEU A 51 -10.38 -9.44 4.59
N HIS A 52 -10.85 -9.86 5.77
CA HIS A 52 -11.35 -8.98 6.80
C HIS A 52 -10.36 -8.91 7.95
N LYS A 53 -9.79 -7.73 8.16
CA LYS A 53 -9.14 -7.39 9.44
C LYS A 53 -9.73 -6.08 9.94
N ALA A 54 -10.55 -6.17 10.98
CA ALA A 54 -10.82 -5.01 11.81
C ALA A 54 -9.48 -4.64 12.48
N PHE A 55 -8.87 -3.52 12.07
CA PHE A 55 -7.65 -3.05 12.69
C PHE A 55 -7.97 -1.95 13.70
N TYR A 56 -7.28 -2.01 14.82
CA TYR A 56 -6.91 -0.89 15.70
C TYR A 56 -7.99 0.13 16.08
N SER A 57 -8.41 0.15 17.34
CA SER A 57 -9.21 1.22 17.96
C SER A 57 -8.40 2.46 18.36
N GLY A 58 -7.23 2.68 17.75
CA GLY A 58 -6.26 3.71 18.18
C GLY A 58 -5.88 4.75 17.12
N PHE A 59 -6.34 4.63 15.87
CA PHE A 59 -6.03 5.64 14.85
C PHE A 59 -6.91 6.88 15.07
N LEU A 60 -6.35 7.92 15.70
CA LEU A 60 -7.08 9.14 16.08
C LEU A 60 -8.33 8.87 16.96
N GLY A 61 -8.34 7.75 17.68
CA GLY A 61 -9.49 7.32 18.50
C GLY A 61 -10.63 6.65 17.71
N LEU A 62 -10.43 6.35 16.42
CA LEU A 62 -11.41 5.68 15.56
C LEU A 62 -10.92 4.27 15.16
N PRO A 63 -11.84 3.30 14.96
CA PRO A 63 -11.48 1.98 14.46
C PRO A 63 -11.11 2.04 12.98
N LEU A 64 -9.88 1.65 12.64
CA LEU A 64 -9.41 1.57 11.26
C LEU A 64 -9.75 0.20 10.66
N VAL A 65 -10.93 0.08 10.05
CA VAL A 65 -11.34 -1.19 9.44
C VAL A 65 -10.75 -1.33 8.04
N LEU A 66 -9.92 -2.35 7.84
CA LEU A 66 -9.36 -2.70 6.54
C LEU A 66 -10.08 -3.93 5.97
N ARG A 67 -10.64 -3.77 4.78
CA ARG A 67 -11.43 -4.81 4.13
C ARG A 67 -11.10 -4.85 2.64
N LEU A 68 -10.77 -6.04 2.15
CA LEU A 68 -10.78 -6.35 0.72
C LEU A 68 -12.08 -7.11 0.40
N ASN A 69 -12.81 -6.62 -0.58
CA ASN A 69 -13.97 -7.24 -1.20
C ASN A 69 -13.78 -7.25 -2.73
N MET A 70 -14.68 -7.87 -3.48
CA MET A 70 -14.54 -7.99 -4.94
C MET A 70 -14.56 -6.65 -5.71
N LEU A 71 -15.01 -5.56 -5.09
CA LEU A 71 -15.10 -4.22 -5.67
C LEU A 71 -13.94 -3.30 -5.25
N SER A 72 -13.09 -3.72 -4.32
CA SER A 72 -11.99 -2.95 -3.73
C SER A 72 -10.65 -3.58 -4.04
#